data_AF-A0A5J6IAZ4-F1
#
_entry.id   AF-A0A5J6IAZ4-F1
#
_cell.length_a   1.000
_cell.length_b   1.000
_cell.length_c   1.000
_cell.angle_alpha   90.00
_cell.angle_beta   90.00
_cell.angle_gamma   90.00
#
_symmetry.space_group_name_H-M   'P 1'
#
loop_
_entity.id
_entity.type
_entity.pdbx_description
1 polymer ?
#
loop_
_entity_poly.entity_id
_entity_poly.type
_entity_poly.pdbx_seq_one_letter_code
_entity_poly.pdbx_strand_id
1 'polypeptide(L)'
;MKGRRRGALAAAALVGAVLLTGCAKPDRSEIVTWTDEHGRACTGVAIVDSEDGDREVSSIDCDYPPEGERPGRSTSAPLPD
;
A
#
# COMPACT_ATOMS: atom_id res chain seq x y z
N MET A 1 41.77 14.51 -26.78
CA MET A 1 40.30 14.69 -26.85
C MET A 1 39.45 13.42 -26.66
N LYS A 2 39.98 12.21 -26.92
CA LYS A 2 39.23 10.93 -26.86
C LYS A 2 38.89 10.46 -25.43
N GLY A 3 39.73 10.75 -24.44
CA GLY A 3 39.50 10.38 -23.03
C GLY A 3 38.39 11.19 -22.33
N ARG A 4 38.27 12.48 -22.63
CA ARG A 4 37.23 13.38 -22.11
C ARG A 4 35.81 12.94 -22.52
N ARG A 5 35.67 12.43 -23.75
CA ARG A 5 34.39 11.89 -24.27
C ARG A 5 33.98 10.59 -23.57
N ARG A 6 34.94 9.72 -23.23
CA ARG A 6 34.67 8.47 -22.50
C ARG A 6 34.26 8.73 -21.05
N GLY A 7 34.90 9.67 -20.36
CA GLY A 7 34.51 10.06 -19.00
C GLY A 7 33.12 10.68 -18.92
N ALA A 8 32.75 11.52 -19.89
CA ALA A 8 31.42 12.11 -19.96
C ALA A 8 30.31 11.07 -20.19
N LEU A 9 30.56 10.07 -21.04
CA LEU A 9 29.61 8.98 -21.29
C LEU A 9 29.42 8.07 -20.06
N ALA A 10 30.49 7.75 -19.35
CA ALA A 10 30.42 6.95 -18.13
C ALA A 10 29.65 7.67 -17.01
N ALA A 11 29.89 8.98 -16.83
CA ALA A 11 29.16 9.78 -15.86
C ALA A 11 27.67 9.90 -16.19
N ALA A 12 27.33 10.09 -17.48
CA ALA A 12 25.94 10.13 -17.93
C ALA A 12 25.21 8.79 -17.72
N ALA A 13 25.90 7.66 -17.94
CA ALA A 13 25.33 6.34 -17.72
C ALA A 13 25.04 6.06 -16.24
N LEU A 14 25.93 6.48 -15.33
CA LEU A 14 25.73 6.33 -13.88
C LEU A 14 24.60 7.21 -13.36
N VAL A 15 24.53 8.47 -13.80
CA VAL A 15 23.41 9.37 -13.45
C VAL A 15 22.09 8.83 -14.01
N GLY A 16 22.10 8.31 -15.24
CA GLY A 16 20.93 7.65 -15.83
C GLY A 16 20.49 6.43 -15.03
N ALA A 17 21.42 5.59 -14.57
CA ALA A 17 21.10 4.42 -13.76
C ALA A 17 20.50 4.77 -12.38
N VAL A 18 20.99 5.84 -11.73
CA VAL A 18 20.45 6.31 -10.44
C VAL A 18 19.07 6.95 -10.59
N LEU A 19 18.80 7.62 -11.71
CA LEU A 19 17.48 8.18 -12.00
C LEU A 19 16.43 7.10 -12.31
N LEU A 20 16.84 5.92 -12.77
CA LEU A 20 15.93 4.79 -13.03
C LEU A 20 15.52 4.06 -11.75
N THR A 21 16.25 4.20 -10.64
CA THR A 21 15.87 3.63 -9.33
C THR A 21 14.99 4.59 -8.54
N GLY A 22 13.96 5.14 -9.19
CA GLY A 22 13.06 6.13 -8.58
C GLY A 22 12.61 5.70 -7.19
N CYS A 23 12.80 6.60 -6.21
CA CYS A 23 12.42 6.41 -4.80
C CYS A 23 10.89 6.49 -4.61
N ALA A 24 10.11 5.79 -5.41
CA ALA A 24 8.68 5.66 -5.17
C ALA A 24 8.49 4.89 -3.87
N LYS A 25 7.73 5.46 -2.94
CA LYS A 25 7.40 4.79 -1.70
C LYS A 25 6.40 3.68 -2.05
N PRO A 26 6.66 2.41 -1.68
CA PRO A 26 5.78 1.33 -2.08
C PRO A 26 4.42 1.50 -1.40
N ASP A 27 3.35 1.11 -2.08
CA ASP A 27 2.03 0.98 -1.48
C ASP A 27 2.08 0.01 -0.31
N ARG A 28 1.14 0.18 0.62
CA ARG A 28 1.04 -0.69 1.79
C ARG A 28 -0.32 -1.36 1.86
N SER A 29 -0.31 -2.58 2.36
CA SER A 29 -1.52 -3.36 2.56
C SER A 29 -1.87 -3.42 4.05
N GLU A 30 -3.14 -3.21 4.36
CA GLU A 30 -3.68 -3.21 5.71
C GLU A 30 -4.87 -4.19 5.82
N ILE A 31 -4.91 -4.99 6.87
CA ILE A 31 -6.13 -5.70 7.29
C ILE A 31 -6.99 -4.71 8.04
N VAL A 32 -8.24 -4.59 7.60
CA VAL A 32 -9.17 -3.62 8.17
C VAL A 32 -10.46 -4.26 8.59
N THR A 33 -11.02 -3.75 9.68
CA THR A 33 -12.33 -4.17 10.18
C THR A 33 -13.25 -2.96 10.29
N TRP A 34 -14.52 -3.14 9.97
CA TRP A 34 -15.55 -2.12 10.14
C TRP A 34 -16.92 -2.75 10.32
N THR A 35 -17.89 -1.96 10.76
CA THR A 35 -19.30 -2.35 10.74
C THR A 35 -19.98 -1.71 9.55
N ASP A 36 -20.68 -2.49 8.75
CA ASP A 36 -21.43 -1.94 7.60
C ASP A 36 -22.81 -1.39 8.00
N GLU A 37 -23.48 -0.77 7.04
CA GLU A 37 -24.83 -0.20 7.23
C GLU A 37 -25.90 -1.24 7.60
N HIS A 38 -25.63 -2.52 7.37
CA HIS A 38 -26.54 -3.62 7.71
C HIS A 38 -26.27 -4.16 9.12
N GLY A 39 -25.25 -3.67 9.82
CA GLY A 39 -24.85 -4.13 11.15
C GLY A 39 -23.95 -5.36 11.16
N ARG A 40 -23.38 -5.76 10.01
CA ARG A 40 -22.40 -6.86 9.95
C ARG A 40 -21.03 -6.38 10.36
N ALA A 41 -20.26 -7.26 11.01
CA ALA A 41 -18.83 -7.07 11.20
C ALA A 41 -18.09 -7.54 9.95
N CYS A 42 -17.41 -6.62 9.28
CA CYS A 42 -16.69 -6.88 8.04
C CYS A 42 -15.18 -6.84 8.27
N THR A 43 -14.45 -7.71 7.57
CA THR A 43 -13.00 -7.69 7.42
C THR A 43 -12.65 -7.58 5.95
N GLY A 44 -11.61 -6.83 5.61
CA GLY A 44 -11.12 -6.72 4.24
C GLY A 44 -9.64 -6.38 4.19
N VAL A 45 -9.07 -6.47 2.98
CA VAL A 45 -7.72 -6.00 2.70
C VAL A 45 -7.82 -4.66 2.03
N ALA A 46 -7.14 -3.67 2.58
CA ALA A 46 -7.02 -2.36 1.99
C ALA A 46 -5.63 -2.16 1.40
N ILE A 47 -5.58 -1.71 0.15
CA ILE A 47 -4.36 -1.20 -0.47
C ILE A 47 -4.39 0.31 -0.29
N VAL A 48 -3.34 0.84 0.34
CA VAL A 48 -3.19 2.28 0.54
C VAL A 48 -2.07 2.78 -0.36
N ASP A 49 -2.45 3.65 -1.29
CA ASP A 49 -1.54 4.35 -2.18
C ASP A 49 -0.60 5.23 -1.34
N SER A 50 0.69 5.11 -1.59
CA SER A 50 1.71 5.83 -0.84
C SER A 50 1.95 7.28 -1.30
N GLU A 51 1.41 7.68 -2.44
CA GLU A 51 1.51 9.01 -3.03
C GLU A 51 0.39 9.95 -2.57
N ASP A 52 -0.87 9.50 -2.59
CA ASP A 52 -2.04 10.32 -2.23
C ASP A 52 -2.81 9.82 -0.98
N GLY A 53 -2.57 8.58 -0.54
CA GLY A 53 -3.25 7.99 0.60
C GLY A 53 -4.63 7.43 0.29
N ASP A 54 -5.01 7.34 -0.99
CA ASP A 54 -6.25 6.73 -1.43
C ASP A 54 -6.25 5.25 -1.05
N ARG A 55 -7.46 4.77 -0.74
CA ARG A 55 -7.65 3.47 -0.11
C ARG A 55 -8.69 2.64 -0.84
N GLU A 56 -8.23 1.60 -1.50
CA GLU A 56 -9.06 0.61 -2.18
C GLU A 56 -9.24 -0.59 -1.25
N VAL A 57 -10.47 -1.06 -1.03
CA VAL A 57 -10.74 -2.23 -0.16
C VAL A 57 -11.28 -3.38 -0.99
N SER A 58 -10.64 -4.55 -0.87
CA SER A 58 -11.00 -5.78 -1.57
C SER A 58 -11.07 -6.98 -0.62
N SER A 59 -11.46 -8.15 -1.15
CA SER A 59 -11.55 -9.42 -0.40
C SER A 59 -12.39 -9.28 0.88
N ILE A 60 -13.53 -8.60 0.75
CA ILE A 60 -14.41 -8.26 1.85
C ILE A 60 -15.18 -9.50 2.27
N ASP A 61 -15.10 -9.83 3.56
CA ASP A 61 -15.89 -10.86 4.23
C ASP A 61 -16.69 -10.23 5.37
N CYS A 62 -17.98 -10.54 5.46
CA CYS A 62 -18.90 -9.89 6.39
C CYS A 62 -19.87 -10.88 7.00
N ASP A 63 -19.95 -10.89 8.33
CA ASP A 63 -20.88 -11.72 9.07
C ASP A 63 -21.58 -10.94 10.18
N TYR A 64 -22.75 -11.41 10.60
CA TYR A 64 -23.42 -10.88 11.78
C TYR A 64 -22.71 -11.35 13.06
N PRO A 65 -22.56 -10.49 14.09
CA PRO A 65 -22.07 -10.93 15.37
C PRO A 65 -23.05 -11.93 16.02
N PRO A 66 -22.57 -12.75 16.97
CA PRO A 66 -23.44 -13.63 17.76
C PRO A 66 -24.60 -12.88 18.41
N GLU A 67 -25.69 -13.59 18.71
CA GLU A 67 -26.85 -12.99 19.36
C GLU A 67 -26.48 -12.29 20.68
N GLY A 68 -26.95 -11.05 20.84
CA GLY A 68 -26.65 -10.23 22.02
C GLY A 68 -25.27 -9.55 22.00
N GLU A 69 -24.43 -9.84 21.01
CA GLU A 69 -23.15 -9.16 20.82
C GLU A 69 -23.26 -8.01 19.83
N ARG A 70 -22.38 -7.01 20.00
CA ARG A 70 -22.21 -5.91 19.04
C ARG A 70 -20.91 -6.11 18.28
N PRO A 71 -20.83 -5.65 17.02
CA PRO A 71 -19.57 -5.64 16.30
C PRO A 71 -18.46 -4.94 17.10
N GLY A 72 -17.24 -5.42 16.93
CA GLY A 72 -16.06 -4.78 17.50
C GLY A 72 -15.85 -3.37 16.95
N ARG A 73 -14.91 -2.63 17.55
CA ARG A 73 -14.48 -1.35 16.98
C ARG A 73 -13.78 -1.58 15.64
N SER A 74 -13.95 -0.65 14.71
CA SER A 74 -13.17 -0.62 13.48
C SER A 74 -11.67 -0.52 13.79
N THR A 75 -10.87 -1.30 13.08
CA THR A 75 -9.42 -1.31 13.21
C THR A 75 -8.75 -1.28 11.84
N SER A 76 -7.50 -0.83 11.82
CA SER A 76 -6.58 -1.06 10.71
C SER A 76 -5.23 -1.51 11.28
N ALA A 77 -4.63 -2.51 10.65
CA ALA A 77 -3.30 -3.00 10.97
C ALA A 77 -2.57 -3.43 9.68
N PRO A 78 -1.24 -3.26 9.60
CA PRO A 78 -0.47 -3.77 8.47
C PRO A 78 -0.59 -5.29 8.36
N LEU A 79 -0.42 -5.83 7.15
CA LEU A 79 -0.24 -7.27 6.98
C LEU A 79 1.00 -7.76 7.76
N PRO A 80 0.94 -8.96 8.38
CA PRO A 80 2.11 -9.58 8.97
C PRO A 80 3.12 -10.02 7.89
N ASP A 81 4.40 -10.03 8.27
CA ASP A 81 5.54 -10.46 7.43
C ASP A 81 5.58 -11.97 7.14
#